data_AF-A0A5N6RKB2-F1
#
_entry.id   AF-A0A5N6RKB2-F1
#
_cell.length_a   1.000
_cell.length_b   1.000
_cell.length_c   1.000
_cell.angle_alpha   90.00
_cell.angle_beta   90.00
_cell.angle_gamma   90.00
#
_symmetry.space_group_name_H-M   'P 1'
#
loop_
_entity.id
_entity.type
_entity.pdbx_description
1 polymer ?
#
loop_
_entity_poly.entity_id
_entity_poly.type
_entity_poly.pdbx_seq_one_letter_code
_entity_poly.pdbx_strand_id
1 'polypeptide(L)'
;MIQLFSESWAFVCPKFFSTRDFNYPSITVSNLHATPVTVTRTVTNVGSPHASYVARVKQPAGVLVSVEPTKLVFNAVGEKQSFKVILKPKTATTNLTVFVFGALVWSDGQHFVRSPIYIAVSSFEK
;
A
#
# COMPACT_ATOMS: atom_id res chain seq x y z
N MET A 1 -12.87 -32.17 9.53
CA MET A 1 -11.92 -32.74 8.55
C MET A 1 -11.25 -31.56 7.86
N ILE A 2 -9.95 -31.31 8.09
CA ILE A 2 -9.22 -30.18 7.52
C ILE A 2 -8.57 -30.69 6.22
N GLN A 3 -8.93 -30.12 5.07
CA GLN A 3 -8.29 -30.42 3.79
C GLN A 3 -7.10 -29.48 3.61
N LEU A 4 -5.93 -30.06 3.29
CA LEU A 4 -4.74 -29.33 2.90
C LEU A 4 -4.94 -28.73 1.51
N PHE A 5 -4.89 -27.40 1.40
CA PHE A 5 -4.99 -26.66 0.13
C PHE A 5 -3.76 -26.80 -0.78
N SER A 6 -2.83 -27.70 -0.47
CA SER A 6 -1.57 -27.84 -1.21
C SER A 6 -1.64 -29.05 -2.14
N GLU A 7 -2.33 -28.91 -3.27
CA GLU A 7 -2.13 -29.83 -4.39
C GLU A 7 -0.77 -29.55 -5.04
N SER A 8 0.21 -30.37 -4.64
CA SER A 8 1.45 -30.70 -5.37
C SER A 8 2.07 -29.61 -6.25
N TRP A 9 2.80 -28.71 -5.61
CA TRP A 9 4.17 -28.30 -5.94
C TRP A 9 4.72 -27.65 -4.68
N ALA A 10 5.93 -28.00 -4.24
CA ALA A 10 6.54 -27.34 -3.10
C ALA A 10 6.65 -25.84 -3.44
N PHE A 11 5.94 -24.98 -2.71
CA PHE A 11 6.06 -23.54 -2.89
C PHE A 11 7.51 -23.15 -2.61
N VAL A 12 8.27 -22.83 -3.65
CA VAL A 12 9.66 -22.39 -3.50
C VAL A 12 9.63 -20.98 -2.94
N CYS A 13 9.90 -20.85 -1.65
CA CYS A 13 9.98 -19.56 -1.00
C CYS A 13 11.02 -18.68 -1.72
N PRO A 14 10.67 -17.44 -2.09
CA PRO A 14 11.63 -16.49 -2.64
C PRO A 14 12.80 -16.31 -1.66
N LYS A 15 14.03 -16.30 -2.17
CA LYS A 15 15.23 -16.04 -1.34
C LYS A 15 15.20 -14.65 -0.69
N PHE A 16 14.53 -13.69 -1.35
CA PHE A 16 14.32 -12.34 -0.85
C PHE A 16 12.85 -11.96 -1.07
N PHE A 17 12.20 -11.51 -0.01
CA PHE A 17 10.88 -10.91 -0.07
C PHE A 17 10.84 -9.71 0.88
N SER A 18 10.19 -8.64 0.44
CA SER A 18 9.91 -7.48 1.28
C SER A 18 8.50 -7.63 1.82
N THR A 19 8.35 -7.78 3.14
CA THR A 19 7.03 -7.87 3.79
C THR A 19 6.17 -6.64 3.51
N ARG A 20 6.79 -5.49 3.22
CA ARG A 20 6.12 -4.24 2.85
C ARG A 20 5.42 -4.36 1.49
N ASP A 21 5.94 -5.17 0.59
CA ASP A 21 5.41 -5.38 -0.77
C ASP A 21 4.41 -6.55 -0.85
N PHE A 22 4.07 -7.17 0.29
CA PHE A 22 2.96 -8.11 0.34
C PHE A 22 1.66 -7.41 -0.10
N ASN A 23 0.93 -8.02 -1.02
CA ASN A 23 -0.25 -7.40 -1.64
C ASN A 23 -1.47 -7.43 -0.71
N TYR A 24 -1.39 -6.68 0.39
CA TYR A 24 -2.39 -6.65 1.45
C TYR A 24 -3.23 -5.36 1.38
N PRO A 25 -4.52 -5.41 1.77
CA PRO A 25 -5.43 -4.25 1.71
C PRO A 25 -5.12 -3.14 2.73
N SER A 26 -4.05 -3.28 3.52
CA SER A 26 -3.51 -2.22 4.37
C SER A 26 -2.03 -1.96 4.08
N ILE A 27 -1.59 -0.76 4.43
CA ILE A 27 -0.21 -0.30 4.25
C ILE A 27 0.38 -0.02 5.62
N THR A 28 1.40 -0.77 6.00
CA THR A 28 2.10 -0.65 7.28
C THR A 28 3.57 -0.38 7.02
N VAL A 29 4.09 0.72 7.56
CA VAL A 29 5.53 1.00 7.59
C VAL A 29 5.96 1.20 9.04
N SER A 30 6.61 0.17 9.60
CA SER A 30 7.03 0.14 11.01
C SER A 30 8.30 0.94 11.31
N ASN A 31 8.96 1.51 10.30
CA ASN A 31 10.23 2.19 10.48
C ASN A 31 10.47 3.23 9.38
N LEU A 32 9.77 4.36 9.47
CA LEU A 32 9.98 5.50 8.58
C LEU A 32 10.97 6.48 9.24
N HIS A 33 12.21 6.46 8.75
CA HIS A 33 13.29 7.39 9.12
C HIS A 33 13.35 8.55 8.13
N ALA A 34 14.53 9.13 7.93
CA ALA A 34 14.80 10.20 6.96
C ALA A 34 14.55 9.80 5.49
N THR A 35 14.71 8.52 5.14
CA THR A 35 14.59 8.07 3.74
C THR A 35 13.13 7.74 3.38
N PRO A 36 12.67 8.13 2.18
CA PRO A 36 11.36 7.72 1.69
C PRO A 36 11.25 6.20 1.58
N VAL A 37 10.06 5.68 1.86
CA VAL A 37 9.71 4.27 1.67
C VAL A 37 8.67 4.17 0.57
N THR A 38 8.93 3.31 -0.41
CA THR A 38 7.97 2.98 -1.47
C THR A 38 7.34 1.62 -1.20
N VAL A 39 6.03 1.54 -1.36
CA VAL A 39 5.24 0.34 -1.20
C VAL A 39 4.51 0.06 -2.51
N THR A 40 4.62 -1.17 -3.04
CA THR A 40 3.91 -1.55 -4.27
C THR A 40 2.66 -2.38 -3.95
N ARG A 41 1.56 -2.10 -4.63
CA ARG A 41 0.32 -2.88 -4.55
C ARG A 41 -0.20 -3.16 -5.94
N THR A 42 -0.89 -4.30 -6.07
CA THR A 42 -1.57 -4.70 -7.30
C THR A 42 -3.03 -4.95 -6.97
N VAL A 43 -3.91 -4.26 -7.69
CA VAL A 43 -5.36 -4.43 -7.56
C VAL A 43 -5.89 -5.10 -8.81
N THR A 44 -6.93 -5.91 -8.63
CA THR A 44 -7.66 -6.56 -9.72
C THR A 44 -9.04 -5.93 -9.81
N ASN A 45 -9.47 -5.51 -10.99
CA ASN A 45 -10.86 -5.11 -11.18
C ASN A 45 -11.79 -6.32 -11.07
N VAL A 46 -12.75 -6.26 -10.17
CA VAL A 46 -13.79 -7.30 -9.99
C VAL A 46 -15.19 -6.79 -10.30
N GLY A 47 -15.31 -5.51 -10.68
CA GLY A 47 -16.56 -4.89 -11.09
C GLY A 47 -16.67 -4.81 -12.62
N SER A 48 -17.48 -3.86 -13.10
CA SER A 48 -17.74 -3.63 -14.51
C SER A 48 -16.45 -3.29 -15.31
N PRO A 49 -16.41 -3.60 -16.61
CA PRO A 49 -15.33 -3.16 -17.51
C PRO A 49 -15.35 -1.63 -17.72
N HIS A 50 -14.27 -1.09 -18.29
CA HIS A 50 -14.08 0.35 -18.55
C HIS A 50 -14.24 1.25 -17.31
N ALA A 51 -13.72 0.78 -16.16
CA ALA A 51 -13.76 1.50 -14.90
C ALA A 51 -12.48 2.32 -14.69
N SER A 52 -12.63 3.50 -14.09
CA SER A 52 -11.52 4.43 -13.84
C SER A 52 -11.57 4.91 -12.39
N TYR A 53 -10.52 4.63 -11.63
CA TYR A 53 -10.41 4.99 -10.23
C TYR A 53 -9.35 6.08 -10.04
N VAL A 54 -9.67 7.11 -9.26
CA VAL A 54 -8.75 8.18 -8.87
C VAL A 54 -8.31 7.99 -7.42
N ALA A 55 -7.01 8.15 -7.16
CA ALA A 55 -6.44 8.06 -5.83
C ALA A 55 -6.77 9.32 -5.01
N ARG A 56 -7.23 9.11 -3.78
CA ARG A 56 -7.43 10.15 -2.76
C ARG A 56 -6.72 9.73 -1.49
N VAL A 57 -5.92 10.61 -0.93
CA VAL A 57 -5.10 10.29 0.25
C VAL A 57 -5.46 11.20 1.42
N LYS A 58 -5.81 10.58 2.56
CA LYS A 58 -5.74 11.22 3.88
C LYS A 58 -4.33 11.00 4.41
N GLN A 59 -3.50 12.03 4.34
CA GLN A 59 -2.10 11.96 4.79
C GLN A 59 -2.01 11.70 6.30
N PRO A 60 -1.18 10.75 6.75
CA PRO A 60 -0.79 10.67 8.15
C PRO A 60 -0.09 11.96 8.59
N ALA A 61 -0.28 12.34 9.86
CA ALA A 61 0.39 13.51 10.42
C ALA A 61 1.92 13.41 10.23
N GLY A 62 2.55 14.50 9.82
CA GLY A 62 4.01 14.55 9.62
C GLY A 62 4.57 13.77 8.42
N VAL A 63 3.73 13.09 7.63
CA VAL A 63 4.17 12.26 6.49
C VAL A 63 3.52 12.74 5.19
N LEU A 64 4.35 12.99 4.18
CA LEU A 64 3.91 13.17 2.79
C LEU A 64 3.66 11.81 2.17
N VAL A 65 2.53 11.70 1.46
CA VAL A 65 2.14 10.49 0.75
C VAL A 65 1.86 10.85 -0.70
N SER A 66 2.55 10.19 -1.62
CA SER A 66 2.34 10.29 -3.07
C SER A 66 1.94 8.92 -3.64
N VAL A 67 1.12 8.92 -4.70
CA VAL A 67 0.64 7.69 -5.35
C VAL A 67 0.92 7.76 -6.83
N GLU A 68 1.50 6.70 -7.40
CA GLU A 68 1.87 6.62 -8.80
C GLU A 68 1.42 5.29 -9.43
N PRO A 69 0.58 5.31 -10.49
CA PRO A 69 -0.10 6.47 -11.05
C PRO A 69 -1.19 7.01 -10.10
N THR A 70 -1.68 8.24 -10.33
CA THR A 70 -2.80 8.82 -9.55
C THR A 70 -4.18 8.35 -10.03
N LYS A 71 -4.23 7.66 -11.17
CA LYS A 71 -5.43 7.13 -11.81
C LYS A 71 -5.17 5.71 -12.31
N LEU A 72 -6.06 4.78 -12.01
CA LEU A 72 -6.05 3.43 -12.56
C LEU A 72 -7.21 3.29 -13.53
N VAL A 73 -6.93 2.74 -14.71
CA VAL A 73 -7.93 2.48 -15.74
C VAL A 73 -7.94 0.98 -16.00
N PHE A 74 -9.13 0.40 -15.93
CA PHE A 74 -9.37 -1.02 -16.20
C PHE A 74 -10.35 -1.14 -17.36
N ASN A 75 -9.93 -1.81 -18.42
CA ASN A 75 -10.74 -2.05 -19.60
C ASN A 75 -11.57 -3.33 -19.48
N ALA A 76 -11.12 -4.31 -18.68
CA ALA A 76 -11.81 -5.59 -18.51
C ALA A 76 -11.97 -5.99 -17.03
N VAL A 77 -12.91 -6.92 -16.78
CA VAL A 77 -13.02 -7.63 -15.50
C VAL A 77 -11.84 -8.57 -15.37
N GLY A 78 -11.22 -8.64 -14.19
CA GLY A 78 -10.02 -9.45 -13.93
C GLY A 78 -8.71 -8.76 -14.32
N GLU A 79 -8.76 -7.59 -14.96
CA GLU A 79 -7.54 -6.83 -15.26
C GLU A 79 -6.84 -6.38 -13.98
N LYS A 80 -5.52 -6.52 -13.96
CA LYS A 80 -4.66 -6.14 -12.84
C LYS A 80 -3.88 -4.89 -13.17
N GLN A 81 -3.85 -3.96 -12.23
CA GLN A 81 -3.04 -2.75 -12.32
C GLN A 81 -2.24 -2.58 -11.04
N SER A 82 -1.00 -2.13 -11.17
CA SER A 82 -0.10 -1.90 -10.05
C SER A 82 0.10 -0.42 -9.80
N PHE A 83 0.23 -0.05 -8.53
CA PHE A 83 0.55 1.31 -8.12
C PHE A 83 1.57 1.32 -6.99
N LYS A 84 2.27 2.43 -6.88
CA LYS A 84 3.24 2.72 -5.82
C LYS A 84 2.66 3.74 -4.87
N VAL A 85 2.92 3.55 -3.58
CA VAL A 85 2.67 4.54 -2.53
C VAL A 85 4.03 4.94 -1.97
N ILE A 86 4.38 6.21 -2.10
CA ILE A 86 5.66 6.77 -1.66
C ILE A 86 5.41 7.58 -0.40
N LEU A 87 6.04 7.17 0.69
CA LEU A 87 5.90 7.73 2.02
C LEU A 87 7.18 8.48 2.38
N LYS A 88 7.10 9.79 2.59
CA LYS A 88 8.24 10.65 2.91
C LYS A 88 7.99 11.43 4.21
N PRO A 89 8.88 11.40 5.21
CA PRO A 89 8.77 12.27 6.38
C PRO A 89 8.86 13.75 5.96
N LYS A 90 8.08 14.65 6.59
CA LYS A 90 8.12 16.09 6.26
C LYS A 90 9.44 16.75 6.73
N THR A 91 9.82 16.59 7.99
CA THR A 91 11.15 16.93 8.56
C THR A 91 11.20 16.48 10.03
N ALA A 92 12.40 16.20 10.54
CA ALA A 92 12.65 15.55 11.84
C ALA A 92 12.13 16.34 13.03
N THR A 93 11.46 15.67 13.98
CA THR A 93 11.68 15.87 15.43
C THR A 93 10.76 14.98 16.24
N THR A 94 11.32 13.89 16.77
CA THR A 94 11.18 13.47 18.17
C THR A 94 12.18 12.34 18.42
N ASN A 95 12.89 12.34 19.56
CA ASN A 95 13.68 11.17 20.03
C ASN A 95 12.80 9.95 20.39
N LEU A 96 11.53 9.96 19.97
CA LEU A 96 10.49 9.01 20.29
C LEU A 96 9.86 8.51 18.99
N THR A 97 9.52 7.23 18.98
CA THR A 97 8.72 6.63 17.90
C THR A 97 7.27 7.08 18.07
N VAL A 98 6.71 7.70 17.02
CA VAL A 98 5.31 8.13 16.99
C VAL A 98 4.54 7.32 15.96
N PHE A 99 3.32 6.91 16.31
CA PHE A 99 2.43 6.19 15.41
C PHE A 99 1.42 7.15 14.79
N VAL A 100 1.38 7.19 13.46
CA VAL A 100 0.49 8.08 12.70
C VAL A 100 -0.34 7.29 11.70
N PHE A 101 -1.55 7.78 11.44
CA PHE A 101 -2.58 7.06 10.69
C PHE A 101 -3.12 7.89 9.53
N GLY A 102 -3.40 7.24 8.42
CA GLY A 102 -4.00 7.82 7.23
C GLY A 102 -4.80 6.80 6.45
N ALA A 103 -5.14 7.13 5.21
CA ALA A 103 -5.80 6.20 4.30
C ALA A 103 -5.55 6.59 2.83
N LEU A 104 -5.42 5.58 1.98
CA LEU A 104 -5.58 5.69 0.53
C LEU A 104 -6.98 5.21 0.17
N VAL A 105 -7.68 5.95 -0.69
CA VAL A 105 -8.98 5.56 -1.24
C VAL A 105 -8.90 5.68 -2.76
N TRP A 106 -9.23 4.59 -3.46
CA TRP A 106 -9.51 4.59 -4.89
C TRP A 106 -11.01 4.75 -5.09
N SER A 107 -11.42 5.71 -5.94
CA SER A 107 -12.84 5.90 -6.23
C SER A 107 -13.10 6.28 -7.68
N ASP A 108 -14.16 5.71 -8.25
CA ASP A 108 -14.77 6.02 -9.54
C ASP A 108 -16.02 6.91 -9.40
N GLY A 109 -16.32 7.37 -8.18
CA GLY A 109 -17.54 8.12 -7.83
C GLY A 109 -18.65 7.29 -7.20
N GLN A 110 -18.62 5.96 -7.36
CA GLN A 110 -19.62 5.03 -6.80
C GLN A 110 -18.98 4.08 -5.78
N HIS A 111 -17.84 3.50 -6.13
CA HIS A 111 -17.07 2.59 -5.31
C HIS A 111 -15.99 3.37 -4.53
N PHE A 112 -15.69 2.90 -3.31
CA PHE A 112 -14.68 3.49 -2.42
C PHE A 112 -13.78 2.39 -1.86
N VAL A 113 -12.72 2.06 -2.58
CA VAL A 113 -11.77 1.02 -2.18
C VAL A 113 -10.73 1.64 -1.26
N ARG A 114 -10.87 1.42 0.05
CA ARG A 114 -10.06 2.05 1.09
C ARG A 114 -8.99 1.12 1.63
N SER A 115 -7.75 1.61 1.65
CA SER A 115 -6.61 1.00 2.35
C SER A 115 -6.15 1.89 3.52
N PRO A 116 -6.25 1.43 4.77
CA PRO A 116 -5.66 2.12 5.92
C PRO A 116 -4.14 2.22 5.77
N ILE A 117 -3.57 3.35 6.20
CA ILE A 117 -2.12 3.58 6.25
C ILE A 117 -1.73 3.74 7.72
N TYR A 118 -0.78 2.93 8.18
CA TYR A 118 -0.18 2.99 9.50
C TYR A 118 1.32 3.15 9.38
N ILE A 119 1.88 4.12 10.10
CA ILE A 119 3.32 4.42 10.05
C ILE A 119 3.85 4.61 11.46
N ALA A 120 4.93 3.92 11.80
CA ALA A 120 5.79 4.28 12.91
C ALA A 120 6.93 5.17 12.37
N VAL A 121 6.93 6.42 12.79
CA VAL A 121 7.95 7.42 12.42
C VAL A 121 8.96 7.49 13.56
N SER A 122 10.25 7.36 13.26
CA SER A 122 11.32 7.47 14.25
C SER A 122 12.51 8.23 13.67
N SER A 123 13.26 8.92 14.52
CA SER A 123 14.57 9.50 14.19
C SER A 123 15.62 8.87 15.10
N PHE A 124 16.18 7.74 14.68
CA PHE A 124 17.45 7.28 15.22
C PHE A 124 18.50 7.54 14.14
N GLU A 125 19.40 8.49 14.40
CA GLU A 125 20.68 8.52 13.70
C GLU A 125 21.39 7.20 14.02
N LYS A 126 21.88 6.54 12.97
CA LYS A 126 22.72 5.35 13.09
C LYS A 126 24.15 5.74 12.84
#